data_AF-A0A938BDJ7-F1
#
_entry.id   AF-A0A938BDJ7-F1
#
_cell.length_a   1.000
_cell.length_b   1.000
_cell.length_c   1.000
_cell.angle_alpha   90.00
_cell.angle_beta   90.00
_cell.angle_gamma   90.00
#
_symmetry.space_group_name_H-M   'P 1'
#
loop_
_entity.id
_entity.type
_entity.pdbx_description
1 polymer ?
#
loop_
_entity_poly.entity_id
_entity_poly.type
_entity_poly.pdbx_seq_one_letter_code
_entity_poly.pdbx_strand_id
1 'polypeptide(L)'
;MSESISRCEFIAAGGAALLGYTVLPDTVMAIPPQAMAGTLAKASLPAALCIYSHEGATTAGKALLAGASALDAVEQGIRAVEDVPLPGGYNVGLSAVVNEHGNAQLDATIMDGRTHRSGSVGALEGIAHPISVARKVLEETPHSLIVGKGAQDFAVRMGFKVEEIVSDISKQQYDD
;
A
#
# COMPACT_ATOMS: atom_id res chain seq x y z
N MET A 1 28.37 31.69 3.01
CA MET A 1 27.82 30.32 3.06
C MET A 1 26.33 30.49 3.31
N SER A 2 25.52 30.31 2.27
CA SER A 2 24.07 30.54 2.35
C SER A 2 23.45 29.38 3.12
N GLU A 3 22.76 29.69 4.22
CA GLU A 3 21.95 28.72 4.96
C GLU A 3 20.75 28.34 4.08
N SER A 4 20.69 27.06 3.70
CA SER A 4 19.58 26.52 2.93
C SER A 4 18.42 26.20 3.87
N ILE A 5 17.37 27.01 3.82
CA ILE A 5 16.11 26.77 4.55
C ILE A 5 15.51 25.45 4.07
N SER A 6 15.18 24.57 5.01
CA SER A 6 14.59 23.26 4.71
C SER A 6 13.11 23.41 4.32
N ARG A 7 12.63 22.52 3.45
CA ARG A 7 11.24 22.49 2.95
C ARG A 7 10.19 22.51 4.06
N CYS A 8 10.53 21.98 5.23
CA CYS A 8 9.64 21.95 6.39
C CYS A 8 9.46 23.34 7.05
N GLU A 9 10.49 24.18 7.05
CA GLU A 9 10.42 25.53 7.65
C GLU A 9 9.57 26.48 6.80
N PHE A 10 9.66 26.34 5.47
CA PHE A 10 8.87 27.16 4.54
C PHE A 10 7.36 26.93 4.70
N ILE A 11 6.94 25.68 4.94
CA ILE A 11 5.52 25.34 5.14
C ILE A 11 5.02 25.87 6.49
N ALA A 12 5.87 25.90 7.53
CA ALA A 12 5.50 26.41 8.84
C ALA A 12 5.35 27.95 8.86
N ALA A 13 6.15 28.67 8.07
CA ALA A 13 6.15 30.13 8.04
C ALA A 13 4.98 30.76 7.22
N GLY A 14 4.35 30.00 6.32
CA GLY A 14 3.29 30.49 5.44
C GLY A 14 1.93 30.78 6.10
N GLY A 15 1.76 30.49 7.39
CA GLY A 15 0.46 30.51 8.07
C GLY A 15 0.05 31.79 8.81
N ALA A 16 0.90 32.83 8.86
CA ALA A 16 0.62 33.99 9.72
C ALA A 16 0.84 35.33 9.00
N ALA A 17 -0.20 35.83 8.33
CA ALA A 17 -0.32 37.26 8.01
C ALA A 17 -1.79 37.67 7.83
N LEU A 18 -2.35 38.35 8.83
CA LEU A 18 -3.24 39.51 8.65
C LEU A 18 -3.53 40.16 10.01
N LEU A 19 -2.62 41.06 10.40
CA LEU A 19 -2.88 42.17 11.32
C LEU A 19 -3.50 43.31 10.50
N GLY A 20 -4.74 43.66 10.78
CA GLY A 20 -5.41 44.81 10.20
C GLY A 20 -6.49 45.33 11.14
N TYR A 21 -6.14 46.36 11.92
CA TYR A 21 -6.98 47.01 12.92
C TYR A 21 -7.49 48.34 12.35
N THR A 22 -8.80 48.52 12.16
CA THR A 22 -9.43 49.86 12.16
C THR A 22 -10.93 49.80 12.51
N VAL A 23 -11.24 50.26 13.73
CA VAL A 23 -12.43 51.02 14.18
C VAL A 23 -13.83 50.42 13.97
N LEU A 24 -14.46 50.00 15.08
CA LEU A 24 -15.91 49.78 15.24
C LEU A 24 -16.57 51.03 15.84
N PRO A 25 -17.84 51.35 15.53
CA PRO A 25 -18.72 52.01 16.47
C PRO A 25 -19.52 50.98 17.28
N ASP A 26 -19.71 51.32 18.55
CA ASP A 26 -20.38 50.55 19.59
C ASP A 26 -21.77 50.08 19.17
N THR A 27 -22.04 48.79 19.41
CA THR A 27 -23.32 48.14 19.80
C THR A 27 -23.50 46.81 19.06
N VAL A 28 -22.71 45.79 19.42
CA VAL A 28 -23.12 44.38 19.23
C VAL A 28 -22.75 43.62 20.48
N MET A 29 -23.79 43.06 21.11
CA MET A 29 -23.75 42.23 22.30
C MET A 29 -22.69 41.12 22.15
N ALA A 30 -21.67 41.13 22.99
CA ALA A 30 -20.63 40.12 23.00
C ALA A 30 -21.21 38.77 23.47
N ILE A 31 -21.47 37.88 22.52
CA ILE A 31 -21.53 36.45 22.80
C ILE A 31 -20.09 36.04 23.19
N PRO A 32 -19.85 35.48 24.38
CA PRO A 32 -18.51 35.07 24.78
C PRO A 32 -17.95 34.06 23.76
N PRO A 33 -16.72 34.24 23.25
CA PRO A 33 -16.15 33.43 22.18
C PRO A 33 -15.75 32.01 22.61
N GLN A 34 -16.08 31.57 23.83
CA GLN A 34 -15.76 30.23 24.31
C GLN A 34 -16.82 29.15 24.00
N ALA A 35 -17.89 29.44 23.25
CA ALA A 35 -18.97 28.48 23.04
C ALA A 35 -19.02 27.77 21.66
N MET A 36 -18.06 27.96 20.74
CA MET A 36 -18.06 27.26 19.44
C MET A 36 -16.68 26.80 18.95
N ALA A 37 -15.74 26.54 19.85
CA ALA A 37 -14.59 25.70 19.50
C ALA A 37 -14.96 24.22 19.67
N GLY A 38 -15.97 23.78 18.92
CA GLY A 38 -16.11 22.35 18.63
C GLY A 38 -14.92 21.97 17.78
N THR A 39 -13.87 21.42 18.38
CA THR A 39 -12.86 20.70 17.62
C THR A 39 -13.57 19.57 16.91
N LEU A 40 -13.92 19.78 15.64
CA LEU A 40 -14.18 18.69 14.72
C LEU A 40 -12.88 17.90 14.66
N ALA A 41 -12.72 16.93 15.56
CA ALA A 41 -11.79 15.86 15.35
C ALA A 41 -12.13 15.34 13.96
N LYS A 42 -11.25 15.58 12.99
CA LYS A 42 -11.38 15.02 11.66
C LYS A 42 -11.32 13.53 11.87
N ALA A 43 -12.48 12.88 12.00
CA ALA A 43 -12.59 11.44 12.03
C ALA A 43 -12.08 10.98 10.67
N SER A 44 -10.78 10.70 10.60
CA SER A 44 -10.16 10.14 9.42
C SER A 44 -10.64 8.70 9.35
N LEU A 45 -11.69 8.48 8.55
CA LEU A 45 -12.08 7.14 8.17
C LEU A 45 -10.84 6.44 7.58
N PRO A 46 -10.61 5.17 7.90
CA PRO A 46 -9.52 4.43 7.28
C PRO A 46 -9.78 4.37 5.77
N ALA A 47 -8.74 4.64 4.98
CA ALA A 47 -8.84 4.71 3.53
C ALA A 47 -7.86 3.71 2.89
N ALA A 48 -8.32 3.04 1.84
CA ALA A 48 -7.50 2.22 0.97
C ALA A 48 -7.45 2.86 -0.42
N LEU A 49 -6.25 2.99 -0.98
CA LEU A 49 -6.04 3.53 -2.32
C LEU A 49 -5.34 2.47 -3.17
N CYS A 50 -5.86 2.23 -4.38
CA CYS A 50 -5.22 1.40 -5.39
C CYS A 50 -5.30 2.13 -6.73
N ILE A 51 -4.20 2.08 -7.49
CA ILE A 51 -4.09 2.76 -8.78
C ILE A 51 -4.59 1.92 -9.96
N TYR A 52 -4.65 0.60 -9.80
CA TYR A 52 -4.97 -0.31 -10.90
C TYR A 52 -6.15 -1.24 -10.62
N SER A 53 -6.49 -1.55 -9.36
CA SER A 53 -7.59 -2.48 -9.04
C SER A 53 -8.62 -1.85 -8.10
N HIS A 54 -9.84 -1.67 -8.64
CA HIS A 54 -11.00 -1.30 -7.84
C HIS A 54 -11.36 -2.38 -6.81
N GLU A 55 -11.23 -3.65 -7.20
CA GLU A 55 -11.52 -4.79 -6.34
C GLU A 55 -10.55 -4.86 -5.15
N GLY A 56 -9.25 -4.71 -5.39
CA GLY A 56 -8.26 -4.70 -4.33
C GLY A 56 -8.48 -3.57 -3.32
N ALA A 57 -8.79 -2.35 -3.80
CA ALA A 57 -9.14 -1.23 -2.93
C ALA A 57 -10.42 -1.48 -2.12
N THR A 58 -11.45 -2.07 -2.76
CA THR A 58 -12.73 -2.37 -2.11
C THR A 58 -12.55 -3.43 -1.03
N THR A 59 -11.81 -4.50 -1.31
CA THR A 59 -11.52 -5.58 -0.36
C THR A 59 -10.73 -5.06 0.83
N ALA A 60 -9.66 -4.28 0.59
CA ALA A 60 -8.89 -3.64 1.66
C ALA A 60 -9.75 -2.67 2.48
N GLY A 61 -10.57 -1.84 1.84
CA GLY A 61 -11.48 -0.91 2.51
C GLY A 61 -12.49 -1.62 3.41
N LYS A 62 -13.09 -2.73 2.94
CA LYS A 62 -13.99 -3.57 3.75
C LYS A 62 -13.28 -4.17 4.97
N ALA A 63 -12.05 -4.67 4.79
CA ALA A 63 -11.25 -5.21 5.88
C ALA A 63 -10.94 -4.14 6.94
N LEU A 64 -10.57 -2.93 6.52
CA LEU A 64 -10.36 -1.79 7.42
C LEU A 64 -11.63 -1.41 8.19
N LEU A 65 -12.78 -1.35 7.51
CA LEU A 65 -14.06 -1.06 8.16
C LEU A 65 -14.48 -2.15 9.15
N ALA A 66 -14.07 -3.39 8.93
CA ALA A 66 -14.25 -4.50 9.85
C ALA A 66 -13.26 -4.50 11.03
N GLY A 67 -12.35 -3.53 11.10
CA GLY A 67 -11.38 -3.39 12.19
C GLY A 67 -10.10 -4.20 12.01
N ALA A 68 -9.82 -4.72 10.81
CA ALA A 68 -8.54 -5.36 10.51
C ALA A 68 -7.38 -4.35 10.60
N SER A 69 -6.17 -4.84 10.84
CA SER A 69 -5.00 -3.97 10.80
C SER A 69 -4.72 -3.48 9.37
N ALA A 70 -3.99 -2.37 9.23
CA ALA A 70 -3.60 -1.87 7.91
C ALA A 70 -2.81 -2.91 7.09
N LEU A 71 -1.96 -3.72 7.75
CA LEU A 71 -1.21 -4.79 7.10
C LEU A 71 -2.15 -5.90 6.59
N ASP A 72 -3.07 -6.36 7.43
CA ASP A 72 -4.04 -7.40 7.04
C ASP A 72 -4.92 -6.94 5.89
N ALA A 73 -5.39 -5.69 5.94
CA ALA A 73 -6.24 -5.12 4.92
C ALA A 73 -5.53 -5.00 3.56
N VAL A 74 -4.28 -4.52 3.55
CA VAL A 74 -3.49 -4.43 2.32
C VAL A 74 -3.17 -5.80 1.76
N GLU A 75 -2.78 -6.77 2.59
CA GLU A 75 -2.54 -8.14 2.11
C GLU A 75 -3.80 -8.74 1.47
N GLN A 76 -4.96 -8.65 2.15
CA GLN A 76 -6.23 -9.16 1.60
C GLN A 76 -6.60 -8.46 0.29
N GLY A 77 -6.40 -7.14 0.21
CA GLY A 77 -6.64 -6.36 -1.00
C GLY A 77 -5.79 -6.82 -2.16
N ILE A 78 -4.48 -7.03 -1.96
CA ILE A 78 -3.57 -7.46 -3.02
C ILE A 78 -3.80 -8.92 -3.40
N ARG A 79 -4.07 -9.82 -2.43
CA ARG A 79 -4.43 -11.21 -2.72
C ARG A 79 -5.63 -11.31 -3.65
N ALA A 80 -6.65 -10.46 -3.44
CA ALA A 80 -7.80 -10.40 -4.33
C ALA A 80 -7.44 -9.93 -5.75
N VAL A 81 -6.35 -9.18 -5.95
CA VAL A 81 -5.86 -8.84 -7.29
C VAL A 81 -5.07 -10.01 -7.90
N GLU A 82 -4.26 -10.68 -7.10
CA GLU A 82 -3.46 -11.84 -7.52
C GLU A 82 -4.31 -13.07 -7.90
N ASP A 83 -5.48 -13.22 -7.26
CA ASP A 83 -6.42 -14.33 -7.48
C ASP A 83 -7.19 -14.24 -8.81
N VAL A 84 -7.13 -13.11 -9.51
CA VAL A 84 -8.02 -12.82 -10.64
C VAL A 84 -7.36 -13.24 -11.97
N PRO A 85 -7.84 -14.31 -12.64
CA PRO A 85 -7.32 -14.78 -13.91
C PRO A 85 -8.13 -14.11 -15.04
N LEU A 86 -7.74 -12.91 -15.45
CA LEU A 86 -8.56 -12.10 -16.39
C LEU A 86 -8.01 -12.16 -17.81
N PRO A 87 -8.87 -12.32 -18.83
CA PRO A 87 -8.49 -12.12 -20.23
C PRO A 87 -8.29 -10.61 -20.45
N GLY A 88 -7.01 -10.22 -20.49
CA GLY A 88 -6.55 -8.81 -20.54
C GLY A 88 -6.15 -8.21 -19.19
N GLY A 89 -6.07 -9.02 -18.12
CA GLY A 89 -5.86 -8.58 -16.75
C GLY A 89 -4.41 -8.48 -16.27
N TYR A 90 -4.26 -7.84 -15.12
CA TYR A 90 -3.03 -7.37 -14.48
C TYR A 90 -1.88 -8.38 -14.46
N ASN A 91 -0.65 -7.90 -14.73
CA ASN A 91 0.60 -8.68 -14.79
C ASN A 91 1.08 -9.16 -13.41
N VAL A 92 0.19 -9.70 -12.56
CA VAL A 92 0.46 -10.09 -11.17
C VAL A 92 -0.25 -11.41 -10.82
N GLY A 93 0.33 -12.17 -9.87
CA GLY A 93 -0.28 -13.40 -9.36
C GLY A 93 -0.53 -14.44 -10.45
N LEU A 94 -1.77 -14.96 -10.52
CA LEU A 94 -2.18 -15.98 -11.50
C LEU A 94 -2.22 -15.49 -12.96
N SER A 95 -2.21 -14.16 -13.16
CA SER A 95 -2.17 -13.52 -14.48
C SER A 95 -0.76 -12.99 -14.81
N ALA A 96 0.28 -13.57 -14.21
CA ALA A 96 1.66 -13.15 -14.45
C ALA A 96 2.03 -13.24 -15.93
N VAL A 97 2.72 -12.21 -16.42
CA VAL A 97 3.41 -12.26 -17.72
C VAL A 97 4.71 -13.04 -17.54
N VAL A 98 5.07 -13.82 -18.56
CA VAL A 98 6.29 -14.63 -18.53
C VAL A 98 7.50 -13.84 -19.00
N ASN A 99 8.68 -14.23 -18.51
CA ASN A 99 9.95 -13.67 -18.94
C ASN A 99 10.42 -14.27 -20.28
N GLU A 100 11.61 -13.87 -20.74
CA GLU A 100 12.23 -14.33 -21.99
C GLU A 100 12.43 -15.86 -22.09
N HIS A 101 12.39 -16.57 -20.96
CA HIS A 101 12.52 -18.02 -20.88
C HIS A 101 11.17 -18.74 -20.72
N GLY A 102 10.05 -18.01 -20.80
CA GLY A 102 8.70 -18.56 -20.63
C GLY A 102 8.31 -18.80 -19.16
N ASN A 103 9.07 -18.28 -18.20
CA ASN A 103 8.80 -18.46 -16.77
C ASN A 103 8.09 -17.24 -16.17
N ALA A 104 7.07 -17.47 -15.35
CA ALA A 104 6.44 -16.41 -14.55
C ALA A 104 7.28 -16.12 -13.31
N GLN A 105 7.86 -14.92 -13.27
CA GLN A 105 8.65 -14.41 -12.15
C GLN A 105 7.94 -13.19 -11.55
N LEU A 106 7.61 -13.28 -10.26
CA LEU A 106 6.81 -12.29 -9.57
C LEU A 106 7.60 -11.56 -8.49
N ASP A 107 7.28 -10.28 -8.35
CA ASP A 107 7.84 -9.39 -7.34
C ASP A 107 6.71 -8.85 -6.45
N ALA A 108 6.94 -8.79 -5.14
CA ALA A 108 6.01 -8.17 -4.20
C ALA A 108 6.72 -7.57 -3.00
N THR A 109 6.16 -6.48 -2.48
CA THR A 109 6.66 -5.80 -1.28
C THR A 109 5.51 -5.34 -0.40
N ILE A 110 5.72 -5.40 0.90
CA ILE A 110 4.80 -4.88 1.92
C ILE A 110 5.59 -4.14 2.99
N MET A 111 5.03 -3.03 3.47
CA MET A 111 5.67 -2.17 4.47
C MET A 111 4.70 -1.85 5.60
N ASP A 112 5.20 -1.95 6.83
CA ASP A 112 4.50 -1.46 8.02
C ASP A 112 4.95 -0.02 8.34
N GLY A 113 4.02 0.93 8.20
CA GLY A 113 4.28 2.33 8.51
C GLY A 113 4.53 2.63 9.99
N ARG A 114 4.16 1.72 10.92
CA ARG A 114 4.38 1.93 12.36
C ARG A 114 5.80 1.55 12.79
N THR A 115 6.30 0.42 12.28
CA THR A 115 7.62 -0.10 12.62
C THR A 115 8.70 0.31 11.61
N HIS A 116 8.29 0.88 10.48
CA HIS A 116 9.13 1.22 9.34
C HIS A 116 9.86 -0.01 8.74
N ARG A 117 9.38 -1.21 9.06
CA ARG A 117 9.92 -2.46 8.51
C ARG A 117 9.22 -2.77 7.19
N SER A 118 9.95 -3.40 6.29
CA SER A 118 9.44 -3.92 5.03
C SER A 118 9.88 -5.37 4.83
N GLY A 119 9.07 -6.11 4.10
CA GLY A 119 9.35 -7.45 3.61
C GLY A 119 9.04 -7.51 2.13
N SER A 120 9.92 -8.15 1.37
CA SER A 120 9.84 -8.17 -0.08
C SER A 120 10.37 -9.48 -0.63
N VAL A 121 9.80 -9.88 -1.76
CA VAL A 121 10.28 -10.98 -2.58
C VAL A 121 10.47 -10.50 -4.01
N GLY A 122 11.43 -11.08 -4.71
CA GLY A 122 11.63 -10.80 -6.14
C GLY A 122 12.08 -12.03 -6.91
N ALA A 123 11.79 -12.05 -8.22
CA ALA A 123 11.96 -13.21 -9.08
C ALA A 123 11.40 -14.49 -8.46
N LEU A 124 10.26 -14.39 -7.75
CA LEU A 124 9.61 -15.52 -7.10
C LEU A 124 8.83 -16.31 -8.15
N GLU A 125 9.11 -17.61 -8.24
CA GLU A 125 8.46 -18.51 -9.18
C GLU A 125 7.53 -19.49 -8.46
N GLY A 126 6.41 -19.79 -9.09
CA GLY A 126 5.51 -20.88 -8.71
C GLY A 126 4.73 -20.66 -7.41
N ILE A 127 4.52 -19.42 -6.98
CA ILE A 127 3.66 -19.10 -5.84
C ILE A 127 2.55 -18.16 -6.31
N ALA A 128 1.27 -18.53 -6.13
CA ALA A 128 0.15 -17.68 -6.57
C ALA A 128 0.06 -16.34 -5.83
N HIS A 129 0.50 -16.31 -4.56
CA HIS A 129 0.41 -15.12 -3.70
C HIS A 129 1.76 -14.60 -3.20
N PRO A 130 2.55 -13.93 -4.07
CA PRO A 130 3.80 -13.29 -3.67
C PRO A 130 3.66 -12.31 -2.50
N ILE A 131 2.55 -11.55 -2.40
CA ILE A 131 2.37 -10.59 -1.30
C ILE A 131 2.35 -11.24 0.08
N SER A 132 1.76 -12.44 0.19
CA SER A 132 1.73 -13.20 1.43
C SER A 132 3.12 -13.73 1.81
N VAL A 133 3.96 -14.06 0.83
CA VAL A 133 5.37 -14.42 1.08
C VAL A 133 6.14 -13.19 1.54
N ALA A 134 5.96 -12.03 0.90
CA ALA A 134 6.56 -10.76 1.32
C ALA A 134 6.18 -10.41 2.77
N ARG A 135 4.93 -10.66 3.16
CA ARG A 135 4.49 -10.53 4.56
C ARG A 135 5.23 -11.48 5.49
N LYS A 136 5.45 -12.73 5.09
CA LYS A 136 6.28 -13.66 5.88
C LYS A 136 7.74 -13.24 5.99
N VAL A 137 8.31 -12.59 4.97
CA VAL A 137 9.64 -12.00 5.08
C VAL A 137 9.67 -10.91 6.16
N LEU A 138 8.66 -10.03 6.19
CA LEU A 138 8.51 -8.97 7.19
C LEU A 138 8.39 -9.53 8.62
N GLU A 139 7.59 -10.57 8.81
CA GLU A 139 7.25 -11.12 10.13
C GLU A 139 8.33 -12.07 10.67
N GLU A 140 8.84 -12.98 9.84
CA GLU A 140 9.59 -14.16 10.28
C GLU A 140 11.11 -14.02 10.07
N THR A 141 11.57 -12.93 9.45
CA THR A 141 12.99 -12.75 9.13
C THR A 141 13.51 -11.36 9.50
N PRO A 142 14.83 -11.21 9.72
CA PRO A 142 15.47 -9.91 9.86
C PRO A 142 15.77 -9.22 8.52
N HIS A 143 15.51 -9.89 7.39
CA HIS A 143 15.82 -9.39 6.05
C HIS A 143 14.64 -8.63 5.44
N SER A 144 14.91 -7.66 4.57
CA SER A 144 13.86 -6.88 3.89
C SER A 144 13.53 -7.39 2.48
N LEU A 145 14.45 -8.14 1.86
CA LEU A 145 14.31 -8.64 0.49
C LEU A 145 14.96 -10.02 0.37
N ILE A 146 14.24 -10.98 -0.20
CA ILE A 146 14.74 -12.31 -0.58
C ILE A 146 14.37 -12.53 -2.05
N VAL A 147 15.29 -13.06 -2.87
CA VAL A 147 15.07 -13.18 -4.32
C VAL A 147 15.32 -14.58 -4.87
N GLY A 148 14.71 -14.85 -6.03
CA GLY A 148 14.93 -16.04 -6.84
C GLY A 148 14.64 -17.33 -6.10
N LYS A 149 15.51 -18.33 -6.30
CA LYS A 149 15.38 -19.65 -5.66
C LYS A 149 15.34 -19.58 -4.13
N GLY A 150 16.09 -18.66 -3.52
CA GLY A 150 16.06 -18.45 -2.08
C GLY A 150 14.69 -17.98 -1.57
N ALA A 151 13.97 -17.20 -2.36
CA ALA A 151 12.61 -16.76 -2.04
C ALA A 151 11.61 -17.93 -2.13
N GLN A 152 11.75 -18.79 -3.14
CA GLN A 152 10.93 -19.99 -3.29
C GLN A 152 11.17 -20.98 -2.15
N ASP A 153 12.43 -21.25 -1.79
CA ASP A 153 12.77 -22.15 -0.68
C ASP A 153 12.30 -21.60 0.66
N PHE A 154 12.32 -20.27 0.83
CA PHE A 154 11.69 -19.62 1.98
C PHE A 154 10.17 -19.81 1.98
N ALA A 155 9.48 -19.56 0.86
CA ALA A 155 8.04 -19.73 0.73
C ALA A 155 7.62 -21.17 1.09
N VAL A 156 8.32 -22.18 0.57
CA VAL A 156 8.04 -23.59 0.90
C VAL A 156 8.21 -23.87 2.39
N ARG A 157 9.27 -23.35 3.04
CA ARG A 157 9.46 -23.49 4.49
C ARG A 157 8.37 -22.83 5.31
N MET A 158 7.78 -21.75 4.80
CA MET A 158 6.65 -21.06 5.43
C MET A 158 5.29 -21.72 5.14
N GLY A 159 5.27 -22.82 4.39
CA GLY A 159 4.08 -23.62 4.11
C GLY A 159 3.33 -23.25 2.84
N PHE A 160 3.90 -22.38 1.98
CA PHE A 160 3.33 -22.10 0.67
C PHE A 160 3.57 -23.29 -0.28
N LYS A 161 2.59 -23.54 -1.16
CA LYS A 161 2.67 -24.60 -2.16
C LYS A 161 3.28 -24.03 -3.44
N VAL A 162 4.12 -24.83 -4.09
CA VAL A 162 4.62 -24.52 -5.42
C VAL A 162 3.61 -25.06 -6.43
N GLU A 163 3.12 -24.18 -7.31
CA GLU A 163 2.13 -24.49 -8.34
C GLU A 163 2.48 -23.85 -9.69
N GLU A 164 1.92 -24.39 -10.77
CA GLU A 164 2.06 -23.80 -12.10
C GLU A 164 1.16 -22.57 -12.20
N ILE A 165 1.78 -21.39 -12.16
CA ILE A 165 1.09 -20.08 -12.21
C ILE A 165 0.99 -19.51 -13.64
N VAL A 166 1.57 -20.19 -14.64
CA VAL A 166 1.57 -19.71 -16.02
C VAL A 166 0.24 -20.09 -16.68
N SER A 167 -0.61 -19.09 -16.92
CA SER A 167 -1.87 -19.29 -17.65
C SER A 167 -1.64 -19.51 -19.15
N ASP A 168 -2.60 -20.15 -19.83
CA ASP A 168 -2.56 -20.31 -21.30
C ASP A 168 -2.54 -18.96 -22.03
N ILE A 169 -3.16 -17.94 -21.44
CA ILE A 169 -3.17 -16.56 -21.96
C ILE A 169 -1.75 -15.97 -21.90
N SER A 170 -1.04 -16.17 -20.78
CA SER A 170 0.33 -15.71 -20.60
C SER A 170 1.29 -16.36 -21.62
N LYS A 171 1.04 -17.64 -21.96
CA LYS A 171 1.80 -18.35 -23.01
C LYS A 171 1.50 -17.77 -24.38
N GLN A 172 0.22 -17.54 -24.70
CA GLN A 172 -0.17 -16.97 -25.99
C GLN A 172 0.38 -15.54 -26.20
N GLN A 173 0.39 -14.70 -25.16
CA GLN A 173 0.99 -13.36 -25.21
C GLN A 173 2.52 -13.37 -25.42
N TYR A 174 3.20 -14.46 -25.04
CA TYR A 174 4.64 -14.60 -25.26
C TYR A 174 4.97 -15.02 -26.70
N ASP A 175 4.08 -15.78 -27.33
CA ASP A 175 4.25 -16.29 -28.69
C ASP A 175 3.87 -15.25 -29.78
N ASP A 176 3.10 -14.21 -29.43
CA ASP A 176 2.64 -13.11 -30.30
C ASP A 176 3.69 -11.99 -30.49
#